data_AF-A0A2E1LSE8-F1
#
_entry.id   AF-A0A2E1LSE8-F1
#
_cell.length_a   1.000
_cell.length_b   1.000
_cell.length_c   1.000
_cell.angle_alpha   90.00
_cell.angle_beta   90.00
_cell.angle_gamma   90.00
#
_symmetry.space_group_name_H-M   'P 1'
#
loop_
_entity.id
_entity.type
_entity.pdbx_description
1 polymer ?
#
loop_
_entity_poly.entity_id
_entity_poly.type
_entity_poly.pdbx_seq_one_letter_code
_entity_poly.pdbx_strand_id
1 'polypeptide(L)'
;MLAKRYGDDAMTAYYQKREPVLAASQAYLERADRGDFVPIYRFGEDRINEADIEISETRIKVAGLTNAIALPTESPYSDMIG
;
A
#
# COMPACT_ATOMS: atom_id res chain seq x y z
N MET A 1 -5.33 8.17 19.59
CA MET A 1 -6.44 7.41 18.95
C MET A 1 -6.08 5.95 18.66
N LEU A 2 -4.94 5.65 18.02
CA LEU A 2 -4.55 4.27 17.71
C LEU A 2 -4.35 3.40 18.96
N ALA A 3 -3.60 3.87 19.96
CA ALA A 3 -3.44 3.13 21.23
C ALA A 3 -4.78 2.78 21.89
N LYS A 4 -5.73 3.71 21.91
CA LYS A 4 -7.10 3.47 22.42
C LYS A 4 -7.88 2.43 21.61
N ARG A 5 -7.61 2.28 20.31
CA ARG A 5 -8.32 1.36 19.41
C ARG A 5 -7.69 -0.04 19.36
N TYR A 6 -6.37 -0.12 19.51
CA TYR A 6 -5.61 -1.36 19.26
C TYR A 6 -4.88 -1.91 20.48
N GLY A 7 -4.81 -1.17 21.59
CA GLY A 7 -4.17 -1.60 22.84
C GLY A 7 -2.65 -1.53 22.82
N ASP A 8 -2.04 -1.75 23.98
CA ASP A 8 -0.62 -1.49 24.21
C ASP A 8 0.30 -2.52 23.53
N ASP A 9 -0.11 -3.78 23.46
CA ASP A 9 0.69 -4.84 22.81
C ASP A 9 0.85 -4.59 21.30
N ALA A 10 -0.25 -4.25 20.62
CA ALA A 10 -0.22 -3.92 19.20
C ALA A 10 0.59 -2.65 18.92
N MET A 11 0.49 -1.65 19.81
CA MET A 11 1.29 -0.44 19.71
C MET A 11 2.77 -0.70 19.93
N THR A 12 3.12 -1.55 20.89
CA THR A 12 4.51 -1.95 21.16
C THR A 12 5.13 -2.63 19.94
N ALA A 13 4.40 -3.59 19.34
CA ALA A 13 4.85 -4.24 18.11
C ALA A 13 4.99 -3.25 16.94
N TYR A 14 4.09 -2.26 16.84
CA TYR A 14 4.21 -1.19 15.85
C TYR A 14 5.46 -0.32 16.08
N TYR A 15 5.73 0.07 17.33
CA TYR A 15 6.90 0.90 17.64
C TYR A 15 8.21 0.19 17.29
N GLN A 16 8.33 -1.10 17.59
CA GLN A 16 9.48 -1.92 17.20
C GLN A 16 9.67 -1.96 15.68
N LYS A 17 8.58 -2.13 14.90
CA LYS A 17 8.63 -2.09 13.44
C LYS A 17 8.97 -0.70 12.89
N ARG A 18 8.64 0.36 13.63
CA ARG A 18 8.86 1.75 13.22
C ARG A 18 10.30 2.21 13.40
N GLU A 19 11.03 1.67 14.37
CA GLU A 19 12.43 2.02 14.62
C GLU A 19 13.32 2.00 13.36
N PRO A 20 13.40 0.89 12.57
CA PRO A 20 14.22 0.87 11.37
C PRO A 20 13.72 1.82 10.27
N VAL A 21 12.40 2.08 10.21
CA VAL A 21 11.80 3.02 9.24
C VAL A 21 12.24 4.46 9.54
N LEU A 22 12.28 4.84 10.82
CA LEU A 22 12.76 6.16 11.23
C LEU A 22 14.25 6.33 10.93
N ALA A 23 15.06 5.30 11.19
CA ALA A 23 16.48 5.32 10.84
C ALA A 23 16.70 5.47 9.32
N ALA A 24 15.95 4.73 8.50
CA ALA A 24 16.01 4.84 7.04
C ALA A 24 15.57 6.22 6.54
N SER A 25 14.51 6.78 7.12
CA SER A 25 14.03 8.12 6.79
C SER A 25 15.08 9.18 7.12
N GLN A 26 15.72 9.09 8.30
CA GLN A 26 16.76 10.02 8.70
C GLN A 26 17.98 9.94 7.78
N ALA A 27 18.41 8.73 7.42
CA ALA A 27 19.52 8.52 6.49
C ALA A 27 19.22 9.12 5.10
N TYR A 28 17.98 9.03 4.62
CA TYR A 28 17.57 9.69 3.38
C TYR A 28 17.65 11.22 3.50
N LEU A 29 17.12 11.80 4.58
CA LEU A 29 17.15 13.26 4.80
C LEU A 29 18.57 13.80 4.85
N GLU A 30 19.47 13.13 5.58
CA GLU A 30 20.88 13.52 5.65
C GLU A 30 21.57 13.50 4.28
N ARG A 31 21.20 12.56 3.40
CA ARG A 31 21.70 12.51 2.02
C ARG A 31 21.12 13.64 1.19
N ALA A 32 19.82 13.88 1.30
CA ALA A 32 19.12 14.97 0.62
C ALA A 32 19.69 16.35 0.99
N ASP A 33 20.01 16.59 2.27
CA ASP A 33 20.64 17.84 2.75
C ASP A 33 22.03 18.07 2.12
N ARG A 34 22.69 17.00 1.70
CA ARG A 34 23.97 17.04 0.95
C ARG A 34 23.78 17.09 -0.57
N GLY A 35 22.55 17.24 -1.05
CA GLY A 35 22.19 17.29 -2.46
C GLY A 35 21.96 15.93 -3.12
N ASP A 36 21.99 14.83 -2.38
CA ASP A 36 21.77 13.47 -2.90
C ASP A 36 20.30 13.04 -2.75
N PHE A 37 19.45 13.52 -3.66
CA PHE A 37 18.00 13.31 -3.64
C PHE A 37 17.54 12.02 -4.33
N VAL A 38 18.39 11.39 -5.15
CA VAL A 38 18.08 10.16 -5.94
C VAL A 38 16.67 10.18 -6.56
N PRO A 39 16.37 11.10 -7.50
CA PRO A 39 15.06 11.18 -8.11
C PRO A 39 14.72 9.88 -8.87
N ILE A 40 13.51 9.37 -8.66
CA ILE A 40 13.02 8.16 -9.31
C ILE A 40 12.31 8.56 -10.62
N TYR A 41 12.99 8.39 -11.76
CA TYR A 41 12.43 8.63 -13.10
C TYR A 41 12.14 7.30 -13.79
N ARG A 42 10.86 6.94 -13.92
CA ARG A 42 10.41 5.64 -14.47
C ARG A 42 9.59 5.79 -15.75
N PHE A 43 9.90 6.80 -16.56
CA PHE A 43 9.18 6.98 -17.82
C PHE A 43 9.59 5.88 -18.81
N GLY A 44 8.59 5.15 -19.33
CA GLY A 44 8.82 4.03 -20.25
C GLY A 44 9.20 2.72 -19.56
N GLU A 45 9.33 2.69 -18.23
CA GLU A 45 9.54 1.48 -17.43
C GLU A 45 8.22 0.94 -16.90
N ASP A 46 8.17 -0.37 -16.65
CA ASP A 46 7.12 -1.07 -15.89
C ASP A 46 5.69 -0.66 -16.21
N ARG A 47 5.36 -0.60 -17.51
CA ARG A 47 3.98 -0.43 -17.94
C ARG A 47 3.23 -1.73 -17.68
N ILE A 48 2.12 -1.63 -16.95
CA ILE A 48 1.13 -2.71 -16.89
C ILE A 48 0.62 -2.92 -18.32
N ASN A 49 0.80 -4.13 -18.84
CA ASN A 49 0.21 -4.54 -20.10
C ASN A 49 -1.27 -4.89 -19.86
N GLU A 50 -2.17 -4.57 -20.78
CA GLU A 50 -3.58 -4.94 -20.67
C GLU A 50 -3.76 -6.47 -20.56
N ALA A 51 -2.87 -7.25 -21.19
CA ALA A 51 -2.85 -8.71 -21.08
C ALA A 51 -2.51 -9.23 -19.66
N ASP A 52 -1.92 -8.38 -18.81
CA ASP A 52 -1.54 -8.72 -17.43
C ASP A 52 -2.64 -8.42 -16.41
N ILE A 53 -3.82 -8.02 -16.89
CA ILE A 53 -4.98 -7.72 -16.06
C ILE A 53 -5.98 -8.87 -16.14
N GLU A 54 -6.16 -9.58 -15.03
CA GLU A 54 -7.19 -10.60 -14.86
C GLU A 54 -8.43 -9.96 -14.22
N ILE A 55 -9.58 -10.05 -14.88
CA ILE A 55 -10.87 -9.57 -14.36
C ILE A 55 -11.80 -10.77 -14.15
N SER A 56 -12.49 -10.77 -13.01
CA SER A 56 -13.53 -11.74 -12.66
C SER A 56 -14.70 -11.03 -11.97
N GLU A 57 -15.78 -11.75 -11.73
CA GLU A 57 -16.98 -11.20 -11.06
C GLU A 57 -16.69 -10.66 -9.65
N THR A 58 -15.65 -11.16 -8.98
CA THR A 58 -15.37 -10.86 -7.58
C THR A 58 -14.07 -10.09 -7.34
N ARG A 59 -13.22 -9.95 -8.35
CA ARG A 59 -11.92 -9.27 -8.21
C ARG A 59 -11.28 -8.85 -9.53
N ILE A 60 -10.36 -7.90 -9.42
CA ILE A 60 -9.40 -7.50 -10.44
C ILE A 60 -7.99 -7.80 -9.91
N LYS A 61 -7.13 -8.42 -10.72
CA LYS A 61 -5.73 -8.70 -10.38
C LYS A 61 -4.82 -8.17 -11.47
N VAL A 62 -3.72 -7.52 -11.06
CA VAL A 62 -2.72 -6.93 -11.96
C VAL A 62 -1.39 -7.61 -11.69
N ALA A 63 -0.74 -8.15 -12.73
CA ALA A 63 0.59 -8.74 -12.56
C ALA A 63 1.59 -7.72 -12.00
N GLY A 64 2.47 -8.15 -11.09
CA GLY A 64 3.39 -7.27 -10.38
C GLY A 64 2.83 -6.60 -9.12
N LEU A 65 1.50 -6.57 -8.93
CA LEU A 65 0.89 -6.18 -7.65
C LEU A 65 0.55 -7.42 -6.82
N THR A 66 1.04 -7.47 -5.58
CA THR A 66 0.83 -8.62 -4.69
C THR A 66 -0.65 -8.84 -4.35
N ASN A 67 -1.40 -7.76 -4.18
CA ASN A 67 -2.78 -7.80 -3.71
C ASN A 67 -3.76 -7.60 -4.87
N ALA A 68 -4.76 -8.48 -4.96
CA ALA A 68 -5.89 -8.28 -5.84
C ALA A 68 -6.86 -7.22 -5.26
N ILE A 69 -7.58 -6.54 -6.15
CA ILE A 69 -8.64 -5.60 -5.81
C ILE A 69 -9.94 -6.40 -5.74
N ALA A 70 -10.51 -6.53 -4.54
CA ALA A 70 -11.81 -7.19 -4.36
C ALA A 70 -12.94 -6.28 -4.84
N LEU A 71 -13.88 -6.85 -5.60
CA LEU A 71 -15.11 -6.17 -5.99
C LEU A 71 -16.18 -6.39 -4.91
N PRO A 72 -17.05 -5.40 -4.63
CA PRO A 72 -18.15 -5.58 -3.70
C PRO A 72 -19.07 -6.71 -4.18
N THR A 73 -19.22 -7.75 -3.37
CA THR A 73 -20.14 -8.86 -3.64
C THR A 73 -21.53 -8.60 -3.07
N GLU A 74 -21.64 -7.65 -2.14
CA GLU A 74 -22.90 -7.25 -1.52
C GLU A 74 -23.39 -5.93 -2.12
N SER A 75 -24.69 -5.91 -2.46
CA SER A 75 -25.31 -4.68 -2.95
C SER A 75 -25.55 -3.71 -1.79
N PRO A 76 -25.18 -2.43 -1.93
CA PRO A 76 -25.55 -1.40 -0.96
C PRO A 76 -27.06 -1.10 -0.94
N TYR A 77 -27.82 -1.61 -1.92
CA TYR A 77 -29.28 -1.45 -2.05
C TYR A 77 -30.01 -2.75 -1.78
N SER A 78 -29.59 -3.49 -0.74
CA SER A 78 -30.19 -4.78 -0.38
C SER A 78 -31.71 -4.72 -0.16
N ASP A 79 -32.24 -3.55 0.20
CA ASP A 79 -33.65 -3.24 0.40
C ASP A 79 -34.44 -3.07 -0.91
N MET A 80 -33.74 -2.85 -2.04
CA MET A 80 -34.33 -2.63 -3.37
C MET A 80 -34.26 -3.87 -4.27
N ILE A 81 -33.63 -4.94 -3.83
CA ILE A 81 -33.49 -6.20 -4.58
C ILE A 81 -34.46 -7.20 -3.95
N GLY A 82 -35.69 -7.22 -4.45
CA GLY A 82 -36.76 -8.16 -4.11
C GLY A 82 -37.24 -8.93 -5.33
#